data_AF-A0A933BA49-F1
#
_entry.id   AF-A0A933BA49-F1
#
_cell.length_a   1.000
_cell.length_b   1.000
_cell.length_c   1.000
_cell.angle_alpha   90.00
_cell.angle_beta   90.00
_cell.angle_gamma   90.00
#
_symmetry.space_group_name_H-M   'P 1'
#
loop_
_entity.id
_entity.type
_entity.pdbx_description
1 polymer ?
#
loop_
_entity_poly.entity_id
_entity_poly.type
_entity_poly.pdbx_seq_one_letter_code
_entity_poly.pdbx_strand_id
1 'polypeptide(L)'
;MNKTSMAIVFSEQKKKQRYLILVFVVVILATVTLFWFGVFKKPSETPPPPSLPLRKVEINFSVFDQPLLSELELLSDVPPFAEEVGRDNPFLPAGVLPEKKTE
;
A
#
# COMPACT_ATOMS: atom_id res chain seq x y z
N MET A 1 1.37 -72.74 -15.42
CA MET A 1 1.52 -71.35 -14.92
C MET A 1 1.56 -71.40 -13.40
N ASN A 2 2.69 -71.02 -12.81
CA ASN A 2 3.15 -71.57 -11.53
C ASN A 2 2.73 -70.61 -10.42
N LYS A 3 1.80 -71.01 -9.54
CA LYS A 3 1.18 -70.15 -8.52
C LYS A 3 2.17 -69.46 -7.56
N THR A 4 3.36 -70.04 -7.41
CA THR A 4 4.45 -69.55 -6.56
C THR A 4 5.15 -68.31 -7.10
N SER A 5 5.24 -68.11 -8.42
CA SER A 5 5.94 -66.93 -8.95
C SER A 5 5.17 -65.63 -8.68
N MET A 6 3.83 -65.64 -8.76
CA MET A 6 3.00 -64.45 -8.51
C MET A 6 3.04 -63.99 -7.04
N ALA A 7 3.05 -64.94 -6.08
CA ALA A 7 3.08 -64.65 -4.64
C ALA A 7 4.37 -63.93 -4.19
N ILE A 8 5.50 -64.22 -4.84
CA ILE A 8 6.80 -63.59 -4.55
C ILE A 8 6.79 -62.12 -5.01
N VAL A 9 6.20 -61.83 -6.17
CA VAL A 9 6.05 -60.45 -6.68
C VAL A 9 5.21 -59.60 -5.72
N PHE A 10 4.16 -60.17 -5.12
CA PHE A 10 3.33 -59.44 -4.14
C PHE A 10 4.09 -59.10 -2.85
N SER A 11 5.02 -59.94 -2.42
CA SER A 11 5.85 -59.69 -1.22
C SER A 11 6.87 -58.56 -1.46
N GLU A 12 7.52 -58.58 -2.62
CA GLU A 12 8.43 -57.53 -3.10
C GLU A 12 7.71 -56.18 -3.25
N GLN A 13 6.51 -56.18 -3.85
CA GLN A 13 5.70 -54.97 -4.04
C GLN A 13 5.25 -54.36 -2.69
N LYS A 14 4.86 -55.18 -1.71
CA LYS A 14 4.51 -54.68 -0.36
C LYS A 14 5.68 -53.99 0.35
N LYS A 15 6.92 -54.46 0.15
CA LYS A 15 8.12 -53.83 0.72
C LYS A 15 8.41 -52.48 0.05
N LYS A 16 8.38 -52.43 -1.29
CA LYS A 16 8.55 -51.16 -2.04
C LYS A 16 7.46 -50.15 -1.71
N GLN A 17 6.21 -50.60 -1.59
CA GLN A 17 5.08 -49.73 -1.23
C GLN A 17 5.22 -49.19 0.19
N ARG A 18 5.65 -50.01 1.16
CA ARG A 18 5.97 -49.52 2.52
C ARG A 18 7.07 -48.47 2.50
N TYR A 19 8.12 -48.67 1.71
CA TYR A 19 9.21 -47.70 1.59
C TYR A 19 8.71 -46.39 0.97
N LEU A 20 7.93 -46.45 -0.11
CA LEU A 20 7.29 -45.29 -0.74
C LEU A 20 6.37 -44.53 0.22
N ILE A 21 5.56 -45.25 1.01
CA ILE A 21 4.71 -44.65 2.04
C ILE A 21 5.56 -43.98 3.12
N LEU A 22 6.65 -44.62 3.56
CA LEU A 22 7.55 -44.08 4.57
C LEU A 22 8.22 -42.78 4.06
N VAL A 23 8.73 -42.79 2.83
CA VAL A 23 9.28 -41.60 2.17
C VAL A 23 8.23 -40.50 2.04
N PHE A 24 7.00 -40.84 1.64
CA PHE A 24 5.91 -39.88 1.51
C PHE A 24 5.57 -39.22 2.86
N VAL A 25 5.53 -40.00 3.95
CA VAL A 25 5.31 -39.49 5.31
C VAL A 25 6.45 -38.56 5.74
N VAL A 26 7.71 -38.90 5.43
CA VAL A 26 8.85 -38.01 5.73
C VAL A 26 8.74 -36.68 4.98
N VAL A 27 8.35 -36.71 3.70
CA VAL A 27 8.16 -35.50 2.90
C VAL A 27 7.05 -34.61 3.50
N ILE A 28 5.93 -35.20 3.91
CA ILE A 28 4.84 -34.46 4.57
C ILE A 28 5.31 -33.87 5.91
N LEU A 29 6.02 -34.64 6.73
CA LEU A 29 6.55 -34.14 8.00
C LEU A 29 7.54 -32.99 7.78
N ALA A 30 8.41 -33.10 6.78
CA ALA A 30 9.36 -32.04 6.43
C ALA A 30 8.64 -30.77 5.98
N THR A 31 7.62 -30.85 5.12
CA THR A 31 6.87 -29.68 4.65
C THR A 31 6.08 -29.01 5.77
N VAL A 32 5.43 -29.78 6.64
CA VAL A 32 4.74 -29.26 7.83
C VAL A 32 5.72 -28.58 8.77
N THR A 33 6.90 -29.17 9.00
CA THR A 33 7.94 -28.59 9.85
C THR A 33 8.49 -27.30 9.26
N LEU A 34 8.70 -27.25 7.94
CA LEU A 34 9.16 -26.04 7.25
C LEU A 34 8.13 -24.91 7.34
N PHE A 35 6.85 -25.23 7.15
CA PHE A 35 5.76 -24.28 7.30
C PHE A 35 5.64 -23.79 8.74
N TRP A 36 5.77 -24.69 9.72
CA TRP A 36 5.76 -24.32 11.13
C TRP A 36 6.94 -23.39 11.45
N PHE A 37 8.16 -23.73 11.05
CA PHE A 37 9.32 -22.86 11.28
C PHE A 37 9.25 -21.55 10.50
N GLY A 38 8.72 -21.54 9.29
CA GLY A 38 8.67 -20.36 8.42
C GLY A 38 7.54 -19.38 8.77
N VAL A 39 6.36 -19.88 9.13
CA VAL A 39 5.19 -19.04 9.49
C VAL A 39 5.24 -18.61 10.96
N PHE A 40 5.73 -19.47 11.87
CA PHE A 40 5.78 -19.15 13.30
C PHE A 40 7.02 -18.35 13.69
N LYS A 41 8.09 -18.37 12.90
CA LYS A 41 9.16 -17.38 13.05
C LYS A 41 8.72 -16.09 12.38
N LYS A 42 7.99 -15.28 13.14
CA LYS A 42 7.81 -13.85 12.84
C LYS A 42 9.16 -13.28 12.40
N PRO A 43 9.21 -12.52 11.29
CA PRO A 43 10.43 -11.80 10.96
C PRO A 43 10.81 -11.01 12.21
N SER A 44 12.04 -11.23 12.68
CA SER A 44 12.64 -10.45 13.75
C SER A 44 12.23 -9.00 13.53
N GLU A 45 11.47 -8.47 14.48
CA GLU A 45 11.02 -7.08 14.45
C GLU A 45 12.26 -6.27 14.11
N THR A 46 12.28 -5.71 12.91
CA THR A 46 13.31 -4.75 12.55
C THR A 46 13.22 -3.70 13.64
N PRO A 47 14.31 -3.46 14.39
CA PRO A 47 14.26 -2.51 15.48
C PRO A 47 13.67 -1.22 14.90
N PRO A 48 12.61 -0.68 15.52
CA PRO A 48 12.00 0.53 15.00
C PRO A 48 13.11 1.56 14.80
N PRO A 49 13.10 2.32 13.69
CA PRO A 49 14.07 3.38 13.49
C PRO A 49 14.08 4.25 14.76
N PRO A 50 15.26 4.71 15.21
CA PRO A 50 15.36 5.48 16.45
C PRO A 50 14.33 6.60 16.42
N SER A 51 13.34 6.52 17.30
CA SER A 51 12.27 7.50 17.37
C SER A 51 12.91 8.81 17.81
N LEU A 52 13.03 9.77 16.88
CA LEU A 52 13.37 11.13 17.25
C LEU A 52 12.32 11.60 18.26
N PRO A 53 12.72 12.27 19.36
CA PRO A 53 11.75 12.84 20.26
C PRO A 53 10.84 13.78 19.45
N LEU A 54 9.55 13.48 19.40
CA LEU A 54 8.55 14.37 18.81
C LEU A 54 8.63 15.68 19.59
N ARG A 55 9.30 16.68 19.00
CA ARG A 55 9.34 18.02 19.54
C ARG A 55 7.91 18.51 19.55
N LYS A 56 7.37 18.76 20.74
CA LYS A 56 6.05 19.37 20.90
C LYS A 56 6.11 20.76 20.26
N VAL A 57 5.53 20.89 19.06
CA VAL A 57 5.42 22.18 18.37
C VAL A 57 4.19 22.87 18.94
N GLU A 58 4.42 23.89 19.76
CA GLU A 58 3.37 24.77 20.25
C GLU A 58 3.33 26.01 19.36
N ILE A 59 2.17 26.25 18.76
CA ILE A 59 1.95 27.45 17.93
C ILE A 59 1.69 28.61 18.88
N ASN A 60 2.49 29.68 18.77
CA ASN A 60 2.29 30.88 19.56
C ASN A 60 1.24 31.78 18.88
N PHE A 61 0.02 31.80 19.46
CA PHE A 61 -1.08 32.65 18.98
C PHE A 61 -1.03 34.09 19.51
N SER A 62 -0.13 34.41 20.46
CA SER A 62 0.03 35.77 20.99
C SER A 62 0.58 36.77 19.96
N VAL A 63 0.96 36.30 18.77
CA VAL A 63 1.31 37.16 17.64
C VAL A 63 0.11 37.98 17.16
N PHE A 64 -1.12 37.49 17.33
CA PHE A 64 -2.33 38.21 16.92
C PHE A 64 -2.67 39.42 17.81
N ASP A 65 -2.10 39.47 19.02
CA ASP A 65 -2.34 40.56 19.99
C ASP A 65 -1.44 41.78 19.75
N GLN A 66 -0.63 41.79 18.68
CA GLN A 66 0.28 42.89 18.44
C GLN A 66 -0.47 44.16 18.00
N PRO A 67 -0.11 45.33 18.56
CA PRO A 67 -0.77 46.60 18.23
C PRO A 67 -0.65 46.95 16.74
N LEU A 68 0.44 46.54 16.10
CA LEU A 68 0.68 46.71 14.67
C LEU A 68 -0.39 46.04 13.80
N LEU A 69 -1.00 44.94 14.27
CA LEU A 69 -2.07 44.26 13.53
C LEU A 69 -3.42 44.99 13.67
N SER A 70 -3.61 45.78 14.71
CA SER A 70 -4.80 46.62 14.89
C SER A 70 -4.79 47.86 14.00
N GLU A 71 -3.61 48.23 13.49
CA GLU A 71 -3.41 49.35 12.55
C GLU A 71 -3.60 48.92 11.09
N LEU A 72 -3.77 47.63 10.81
CA LEU A 72 -4.02 47.14 9.46
C LEU A 72 -5.41 47.56 8.99
N GLU A 73 -5.47 48.24 7.84
CA GLU A 73 -6.73 48.55 7.19
C GLU A 73 -7.43 47.25 6.76
N LEU A 74 -8.72 47.14 7.10
CA LEU A 74 -9.56 46.08 6.58
C LEU A 74 -9.64 46.25 5.06
N LEU A 75 -9.47 45.15 4.34
CA LEU A 75 -9.63 45.14 2.89
C LEU A 75 -11.03 45.66 2.56
N SER A 76 -11.09 46.67 1.70
CA SER A 76 -12.36 47.22 1.23
C SER A 76 -13.14 46.14 0.48
N ASP A 77 -14.47 46.17 0.61
CA ASP A 77 -15.32 45.29 -0.16
C ASP A 77 -15.03 45.46 -1.65
N VAL A 78 -14.77 44.33 -2.32
CA VAL A 78 -14.54 44.31 -3.76
C VAL A 78 -15.88 44.65 -4.42
N PRO A 79 -15.95 45.70 -5.27
CA PRO A 79 -17.19 45.99 -5.98
C PRO A 79 -17.61 44.80 -6.85
N PRO A 80 -18.91 44.59 -7.06
CA PRO A 80 -19.38 43.55 -7.97
C PRO A 80 -18.73 43.73 -9.35
N PHE A 81 -18.25 42.63 -9.91
CA PHE A 81 -17.64 42.62 -11.25
C PHE A 81 -18.62 43.23 -12.27
N ALA A 82 -18.19 44.28 -12.96
CA ALA A 82 -19.01 45.02 -13.92
C ALA A 82 -19.07 44.35 -15.32
N GLU A 83 -18.18 43.39 -15.59
CA GLU A 83 -18.04 42.70 -16.87
C GLU A 83 -18.27 41.19 -16.72
N GLU A 84 -18.40 40.49 -17.85
CA GLU A 84 -18.48 39.02 -17.88
C GLU A 84 -17.22 38.40 -17.23
N VAL A 85 -17.43 37.33 -16.46
CA VAL A 85 -16.36 36.67 -15.70
C VAL A 85 -15.40 35.96 -16.65
N GLY A 86 -14.28 36.62 -16.94
CA GLY A 86 -13.16 36.04 -17.69
C GLY A 86 -13.48 35.74 -19.16
N ARG A 87 -12.53 35.08 -19.84
CA ARG A 87 -12.77 34.53 -21.19
C ARG A 87 -13.41 33.16 -21.04
N ASP A 88 -14.36 32.82 -21.91
CA ASP A 88 -14.91 31.46 -22.02
C ASP A 88 -13.80 30.38 -22.06
N ASN A 89 -12.67 30.72 -22.70
CA ASN A 89 -11.47 29.90 -22.69
C ASN A 89 -10.22 30.74 -22.35
N PRO A 90 -9.64 30.57 -21.15
CA PRO A 90 -8.47 31.34 -20.71
C PRO A 90 -7.15 30.94 -21.39
N PHE A 91 -7.12 29.84 -22.15
CA PHE A 91 -5.89 29.31 -22.76
C PHE A 91 -5.66 29.76 -24.21
N LEU A 92 -6.57 30.57 -24.78
CA LEU A 92 -6.40 31.08 -26.13
C LEU A 92 -5.33 32.19 -26.16
N PRO A 93 -4.48 32.27 -27.19
CA PRO A 93 -3.51 33.36 -27.30
C PRO A 93 -4.21 34.73 -27.44
N ALA A 94 -3.58 35.78 -26.92
CA ALA A 94 -4.12 37.15 -26.99
C ALA A 94 -4.19 37.60 -28.46
N GLY A 95 -5.38 37.96 -28.93
CA GLY A 95 -5.64 38.35 -30.33
C GLY A 95 -6.52 37.37 -31.11
N VAL A 96 -6.84 36.19 -30.56
CA VAL A 96 -7.86 35.30 -31.13
C VAL A 96 -9.21 35.73 -30.54
N LEU A 97 -9.99 36.50 -31.31
CA LEU A 97 -11.37 36.80 -30.97
C LEU A 97 -12.17 35.48 -30.96
N PRO A 98 -13.03 35.23 -29.97
CA PRO A 98 -13.94 34.11 -30.04
C PRO A 98 -14.83 34.32 -31.27
N GLU A 99 -14.90 33.33 -32.16
CA GLU A 99 -15.92 33.33 -33.21
C GLU A 99 -17.26 33.49 -32.52
N LYS A 100 -17.94 34.61 -32.77
CA LYS A 100 -19.33 34.78 -32.37
C LYS A 100 -20.11 33.60 -32.95
N LYS A 101 -20.57 32.69 -32.10
CA LYS A 101 -21.66 31.78 -32.45
C LYS A 101 -22.90 32.63 -32.63
N THR A 102 -23.16 33.02 -33.86
CA THR A 102 -24.50 33.38 -34.33
C THR A 102 -25.38 32.14 -34.22
N GLU A 103 -26.33 32.17 -33.30
CA GLU A 103 -27.63 31.51 -33.46
C GLU A 103 -28.62 32.51 -34.06
#